data_AF-A0A212L956-F1
#
_entry.id   AF-A0A212L956-F1
#
_cell.length_a   1.000
_cell.length_b   1.000
_cell.length_c   1.000
_cell.angle_alpha   90.00
_cell.angle_beta   90.00
_cell.angle_gamma   90.00
#
_symmetry.space_group_name_H-M   'P 1'
#
loop_
_entity.id
_entity.type
_entity.pdbx_description
1 polymer ?
#
loop_
_entity_poly.entity_id
_entity_poly.type
_entity_poly.pdbx_seq_one_letter_code
_entity_poly.pdbx_strand_id
1 'polypeptide(L)'
;MASFFVPSAGGDLALTFDDVLLMPGHSEVLPADTDVRTRLTRSIELNIPLLSSAMDTVTESRLAIAMAQAGGIGVIHRNLDVETQAEHVRQVKKFESGMVVNPVVIGPEATLKDALDLMKAHNISGIPVVENAGDGGRTHGRLVGILTNRDVRFASDPAQRVYELMTRENLVTVREGVSQDEAKRLLHQHRIEKLLVVDSAYQCVGLITVKDIEKAQLNPNAAKDDQGRLRVAAATTVGDKGHERSQALIDAGVDVLVVDTAHGHSEYVLQAVTKVKKLSNHVQVIAGNVATADGTKALIDAGADAVKVGIGPGSICTTRIVAGVGVPQLTAIMEGVSAARDAGVPVIADGGIRFSGDCAKALAAGATACMIGSLLAGTDESPGEVYLYQGRSYKSYRGMGSVGAMSRGSADRYFQAEVRDQLKLVPEGIEGQVPYKGPLGSVVHQLVGGIRAAMGYVGAKTIPDLQENGRFVRISSAGMRESHAHDVTITRESPNYPGAA
;
A
#
# COMPACT_ATOMS: atom_id res chain seq x y z
N MET A 1 30.21 -14.48 26.51
CA MET A 1 29.21 -14.11 27.53
C MET A 1 28.21 -13.16 26.89
N ALA A 2 26.95 -13.15 27.34
CA ALA A 2 25.98 -12.16 26.87
C ALA A 2 26.38 -10.76 27.35
N SER A 3 26.09 -9.72 26.56
CA SER A 3 26.36 -8.31 26.86
C SER A 3 25.10 -7.48 26.72
N PHE A 4 25.04 -6.37 27.45
CA PHE A 4 23.93 -5.43 27.32
C PHE A 4 24.07 -4.58 26.05
N PHE A 5 22.94 -4.33 25.40
CA PHE A 5 22.85 -3.40 24.28
C PHE A 5 22.91 -1.95 24.80
N VAL A 6 23.69 -1.11 24.12
CA VAL A 6 23.78 0.33 24.41
C VAL A 6 23.20 1.09 23.21
N PRO A 7 22.07 1.80 23.36
CA PRO A 7 21.46 2.58 22.29
C PRO A 7 22.41 3.63 21.68
N SER A 8 22.43 3.73 20.36
CA SER A 8 23.20 4.73 19.60
C SER A 8 22.72 6.17 19.86
N ALA A 9 21.45 6.33 20.20
CA ALA A 9 20.86 7.63 20.55
C ALA A 9 21.27 8.16 21.93
N GLY A 10 22.08 7.40 22.68
CA GLY A 10 22.55 7.74 24.02
C GLY A 10 21.60 7.29 25.14
N GLY A 11 22.18 7.04 26.32
CA GLY A 11 21.48 6.53 27.51
C GLY A 11 21.57 5.03 27.69
N ASP A 12 21.14 4.55 28.86
CA ASP A 12 21.32 3.15 29.28
C ASP A 12 20.09 2.25 29.00
N LEU A 13 19.02 2.80 28.41
CA LEU A 13 17.72 2.14 28.25
C LEU A 13 17.20 2.24 26.82
N ALA A 14 16.66 1.12 26.31
CA ALA A 14 15.87 1.11 25.09
C ALA A 14 14.40 1.47 25.39
N LEU A 15 13.78 2.26 24.52
CA LEU A 15 12.51 2.93 24.73
C LEU A 15 11.48 2.55 23.65
N THR A 16 10.20 2.57 24.02
CA THR A 16 9.05 2.49 23.12
C THR A 16 8.29 3.82 23.11
N PHE A 17 7.19 3.89 22.35
CA PHE A 17 6.42 5.13 22.18
C PHE A 17 5.84 5.69 23.49
N ASP A 18 5.46 4.84 24.45
CA ASP A 18 4.88 5.25 25.75
C ASP A 18 5.93 5.75 26.75
N ASP A 19 7.21 5.54 26.49
CA ASP A 19 8.27 6.02 27.37
C ASP A 19 8.63 7.49 27.09
N VAL A 20 8.06 8.09 26.04
CA VAL A 20 8.42 9.44 25.59
C VAL A 20 7.23 10.28 25.13
N LEU A 21 7.41 11.60 25.18
CA LEU A 21 6.58 12.59 24.48
C LEU A 21 7.46 13.43 23.54
N LEU A 22 6.85 14.02 22.51
CA LEU A 22 7.48 15.08 21.74
C LEU A 22 7.38 16.39 22.51
N MET A 23 8.52 17.05 22.69
CA MET A 23 8.59 18.35 23.33
C MET A 23 8.12 19.43 22.33
N PRO A 24 7.18 20.31 22.71
CA PRO A 24 6.79 21.43 21.87
C PRO A 24 7.98 22.36 21.56
N GLY A 25 7.98 22.93 20.36
CA GLY A 25 9.00 23.86 19.87
C GLY A 25 8.41 25.21 19.48
N HIS A 26 9.27 26.17 19.12
CA HIS A 26 8.82 27.40 18.49
C HIS A 26 8.21 27.08 17.12
N SER A 27 7.03 27.63 16.81
CA SER A 27 6.31 27.33 15.57
C SER A 27 5.74 28.58 14.92
N GLU A 28 6.05 28.75 13.64
CA GLU A 28 5.44 29.74 12.73
C GLU A 28 4.51 29.05 11.71
N VAL A 29 4.28 27.74 11.87
CA VAL A 29 3.58 26.89 10.89
C VAL A 29 2.28 26.38 11.50
N LEU A 30 1.16 26.61 10.84
CA LEU A 30 -0.11 26.00 11.24
C LEU A 30 -0.20 24.56 10.68
N PRO A 31 -0.91 23.64 11.36
CA PRO A 31 -1.09 22.27 10.87
C PRO A 31 -1.59 22.17 9.42
N ALA A 32 -2.40 23.12 8.96
CA ALA A 32 -2.90 23.17 7.59
C ALA A 32 -1.81 23.47 6.55
N ASP A 33 -0.73 24.17 6.95
CA ASP A 33 0.37 24.60 6.07
C ASP A 33 1.50 23.56 5.97
N THR A 34 1.39 22.47 6.74
CA THR A 34 2.37 21.39 6.76
C THR A 34 2.33 20.55 5.47
N ASP A 35 3.48 20.02 5.08
CA ASP A 35 3.62 19.07 3.99
C ASP A 35 4.07 17.72 4.54
N VAL A 36 3.18 16.72 4.42
CA VAL A 36 3.39 15.37 4.93
C VAL A 36 3.93 14.41 3.87
N ARG A 37 4.27 14.92 2.67
CA ARG A 37 4.93 14.12 1.63
C ARG A 37 6.22 13.52 2.15
N THR A 38 6.52 12.30 1.72
CA THR A 38 7.69 11.55 2.19
C THR A 38 8.27 10.66 1.11
N ARG A 39 9.52 10.22 1.32
CA ARG A 39 10.19 9.21 0.50
C ARG A 39 9.98 7.83 1.11
N LEU A 40 9.25 6.98 0.39
CA LEU A 40 9.10 5.57 0.77
C LEU A 40 10.38 4.79 0.48
N THR A 41 10.96 5.00 -0.70
CA THR A 41 12.20 4.38 -1.14
C THR A 41 13.13 5.43 -1.72
N ARG A 42 14.28 5.01 -2.26
CA ARG A 42 15.18 5.92 -2.97
C ARG A 42 14.50 6.69 -4.11
N SER A 43 13.58 6.07 -4.85
CA SER A 43 12.92 6.70 -6.01
C SER A 43 11.42 6.94 -5.85
N ILE A 44 10.74 6.32 -4.88
CA ILE A 44 9.29 6.44 -4.73
C ILE A 44 8.95 7.39 -3.58
N GLU A 45 8.19 8.42 -3.92
CA GLU A 45 7.55 9.34 -2.98
C GLU A 45 6.09 8.96 -2.75
N LEU A 46 5.58 9.30 -1.56
CA LEU A 46 4.18 9.19 -1.17
C LEU A 46 3.64 10.54 -0.75
N ASN A 47 2.34 10.73 -0.93
CA ASN A 47 1.65 11.96 -0.53
C ASN A 47 1.28 12.00 0.95
N ILE A 48 1.27 10.84 1.60
CA ILE A 48 1.17 10.70 3.06
C ILE A 48 2.15 9.60 3.53
N PRO A 49 2.66 9.67 4.78
CA PRO A 49 3.71 8.78 5.25
C PRO A 49 3.17 7.46 5.80
N LEU A 50 2.20 6.85 5.10
CA LEU A 50 1.47 5.67 5.57
C LEU A 50 1.47 4.54 4.53
N LEU A 51 1.69 3.32 5.03
CA LEU A 51 1.55 2.08 4.28
C LEU A 51 0.66 1.11 5.06
N SER A 52 -0.07 0.24 4.36
CA SER A 52 -0.80 -0.85 5.02
C SER A 52 0.03 -2.14 5.09
N SER A 53 -0.09 -2.87 6.20
CA SER A 53 0.69 -4.09 6.44
C SER A 53 0.31 -5.22 5.48
N ALA A 54 1.31 -6.05 5.12
CA ALA A 54 1.16 -7.24 4.28
C ALA A 54 0.52 -8.42 5.01
N MET A 55 -0.75 -8.28 5.39
CA MET A 55 -1.48 -9.27 6.18
C MET A 55 -2.80 -9.63 5.52
N ASP A 56 -3.21 -10.90 5.66
CA ASP A 56 -4.44 -11.46 5.09
C ASP A 56 -5.74 -10.93 5.70
N THR A 57 -5.63 -10.17 6.80
CA THR A 57 -6.73 -9.45 7.44
C THR A 57 -6.60 -7.93 7.28
N VAL A 58 -5.68 -7.47 6.43
CA VAL A 58 -5.43 -6.04 6.21
C VAL A 58 -5.45 -5.70 4.73
N THR A 59 -4.55 -6.25 3.90
CA THR A 59 -4.30 -5.67 2.57
C THR A 59 -4.48 -6.64 1.41
N GLU A 60 -5.59 -6.48 0.72
CA GLU A 60 -5.81 -6.95 -0.66
C GLU A 60 -6.05 -5.76 -1.59
N SER A 61 -6.42 -5.99 -2.85
CA SER A 61 -6.60 -4.95 -3.88
C SER A 61 -7.52 -3.81 -3.45
N ARG A 62 -8.66 -4.10 -2.78
CA ARG A 62 -9.60 -3.07 -2.32
C ARG A 62 -8.94 -2.06 -1.37
N LEU A 63 -8.27 -2.56 -0.33
CA LEU A 63 -7.56 -1.69 0.61
C LEU A 63 -6.35 -1.01 -0.04
N ALA A 64 -5.62 -1.71 -0.90
CA ALA A 64 -4.47 -1.12 -1.60
C ALA A 64 -4.89 0.04 -2.53
N ILE A 65 -6.03 -0.09 -3.23
CA ILE A 65 -6.62 1.00 -4.02
C ILE A 65 -6.96 2.19 -3.12
N ALA A 66 -7.69 1.96 -2.02
CA ALA A 66 -8.09 3.04 -1.12
C ALA A 66 -6.89 3.75 -0.47
N MET A 67 -5.87 2.99 -0.07
CA MET A 67 -4.60 3.54 0.44
C MET A 67 -3.88 4.38 -0.61
N ALA A 68 -3.76 3.88 -1.85
CA ALA A 68 -3.11 4.61 -2.94
C ALA A 68 -3.88 5.89 -3.29
N GLN A 69 -5.21 5.84 -3.33
CA GLN A 69 -6.06 7.03 -3.56
C GLN A 69 -5.92 8.08 -2.46
N ALA A 70 -5.77 7.66 -1.20
CA ALA A 70 -5.50 8.55 -0.08
C ALA A 70 -4.07 9.14 -0.08
N GLY A 71 -3.18 8.62 -0.93
CA GLY A 71 -1.80 9.10 -1.09
C GLY A 71 -0.73 8.24 -0.43
N GLY A 72 -1.11 7.12 0.19
CA GLY A 72 -0.20 6.12 0.74
C GLY A 72 0.04 4.99 -0.26
N ILE A 73 0.36 3.79 0.22
CA ILE A 73 0.47 2.59 -0.63
C ILE A 73 0.08 1.34 0.19
N GLY A 74 -0.60 0.39 -0.46
CA GLY A 74 -0.91 -0.89 0.16
C GLY A 74 0.09 -1.98 -0.23
N VAL A 75 0.47 -2.84 0.73
CA VAL A 75 1.29 -4.04 0.48
C VAL A 75 0.42 -5.29 0.42
N ILE A 76 0.19 -5.84 -0.77
CA ILE A 76 -0.57 -7.09 -0.95
C ILE A 76 0.16 -8.25 -0.26
N HIS A 77 -0.52 -8.96 0.64
CA HIS A 77 0.06 -10.08 1.38
C HIS A 77 0.37 -11.29 0.49
N ARG A 78 1.19 -12.20 1.02
CA ARG A 78 1.64 -13.42 0.31
C ARG A 78 0.96 -14.73 0.73
N ASN A 79 -0.01 -14.69 1.65
CA ASN A 79 -0.92 -15.81 1.95
C ASN A 79 -1.95 -16.05 0.83
N LEU A 80 -1.49 -15.97 -0.43
CA LEU A 80 -2.21 -16.22 -1.67
C LEU A 80 -1.27 -17.05 -2.55
N ASP A 81 -1.82 -17.83 -3.49
CA ASP A 81 -1.02 -18.32 -4.61
C ASP A 81 -0.43 -17.16 -5.43
N VAL A 82 0.57 -17.47 -6.26
CA VAL A 82 1.36 -16.46 -6.98
C VAL A 82 0.49 -15.69 -7.97
N GLU A 83 -0.36 -16.41 -8.70
CA GLU A 83 -1.24 -15.90 -9.73
C GLU A 83 -2.32 -14.99 -9.14
N THR A 84 -2.95 -15.40 -8.03
CA THR A 84 -3.96 -14.60 -7.34
C THR A 84 -3.35 -13.32 -6.78
N GLN A 85 -2.17 -13.39 -6.16
CA GLN A 85 -1.47 -12.19 -5.66
C GLN A 85 -1.14 -11.22 -6.82
N ALA A 86 -0.63 -11.75 -7.93
CA ALA A 86 -0.35 -10.98 -9.14
C ALA A 86 -1.63 -10.36 -9.71
N GLU A 87 -2.77 -11.03 -9.64
CA GLU A 87 -4.04 -10.45 -10.09
C GLU A 87 -4.50 -9.30 -9.19
N HIS A 88 -4.35 -9.39 -7.87
CA HIS A 88 -4.60 -8.22 -6.99
C HIS A 88 -3.72 -7.02 -7.37
N VAL A 89 -2.44 -7.25 -7.70
CA VAL A 89 -1.57 -6.18 -8.23
C VAL A 89 -2.14 -5.58 -9.51
N ARG A 90 -2.52 -6.42 -10.49
CA ARG A 90 -3.11 -5.95 -11.76
C ARG A 90 -4.40 -5.18 -11.55
N GLN A 91 -5.25 -5.60 -10.60
CA GLN A 91 -6.48 -4.88 -10.26
C GLN A 91 -6.19 -3.46 -9.77
N VAL A 92 -5.18 -3.28 -8.90
CA VAL A 92 -4.77 -1.95 -8.43
C VAL A 92 -4.23 -1.11 -9.58
N LYS A 93 -3.30 -1.65 -10.39
CA LYS A 93 -2.69 -0.93 -11.51
C LYS A 93 -3.70 -0.54 -12.62
N LYS A 94 -4.80 -1.30 -12.76
CA LYS A 94 -5.88 -1.02 -13.72
C LYS A 94 -7.01 -0.17 -13.15
N PHE A 95 -7.04 0.10 -11.84
CA PHE A 95 -8.20 0.74 -11.22
C PHE A 95 -8.40 2.17 -11.68
N GLU A 96 -7.30 2.92 -11.77
CA GLU A 96 -7.27 4.29 -12.23
C GLU A 96 -6.00 4.41 -13.06
N SER A 97 -6.15 4.55 -14.37
CA SER A 97 -5.06 4.78 -15.30
C SER A 97 -5.37 6.07 -16.03
N GLY A 98 -4.47 7.05 -16.01
CA GLY A 98 -4.65 8.30 -16.75
C GLY A 98 -4.95 8.06 -18.24
N MET A 99 -4.41 6.96 -18.78
CA MET A 99 -4.73 6.39 -20.08
C MET A 99 -4.64 4.86 -19.99
N VAL A 100 -5.64 4.15 -20.50
CA VAL A 100 -5.58 2.69 -20.67
C VAL A 100 -4.72 2.40 -21.89
N VAL A 101 -3.48 1.93 -21.68
CA VAL A 101 -2.57 1.48 -22.75
C VAL A 101 -2.98 0.08 -23.20
N ASN A 102 -2.92 -0.18 -24.52
CA ASN A 102 -3.32 -1.46 -25.12
C ASN A 102 -4.72 -1.91 -24.65
N PRO A 103 -5.76 -1.09 -24.91
CA PRO A 103 -7.11 -1.39 -24.48
C PRO A 103 -7.59 -2.71 -25.09
N VAL A 104 -8.57 -3.34 -24.44
CA VAL A 104 -9.26 -4.45 -25.05
C VAL A 104 -10.01 -3.91 -26.27
N VAL A 105 -9.83 -4.55 -27.43
CA VAL A 105 -10.42 -4.17 -28.71
C VAL A 105 -11.27 -5.30 -29.28
N ILE A 106 -12.09 -4.99 -30.29
CA ILE A 106 -12.91 -5.97 -31.02
C ILE A 106 -12.88 -5.70 -32.53
N GLY A 107 -13.09 -6.74 -33.35
CA GLY A 107 -13.18 -6.61 -34.79
C GLY A 107 -14.56 -6.13 -35.28
N PRO A 108 -14.64 -5.49 -36.45
CA PRO A 108 -15.92 -5.05 -37.02
C PRO A 108 -16.84 -6.23 -37.43
N GLU A 109 -16.26 -7.39 -37.73
CA GLU A 109 -16.99 -8.60 -38.13
C GLU A 109 -17.55 -9.41 -36.93
N ALA A 110 -17.11 -9.08 -35.70
CA ALA A 110 -17.57 -9.78 -34.50
C ALA A 110 -19.07 -9.53 -34.26
N THR A 111 -19.69 -10.39 -33.46
CA THR A 111 -21.12 -10.29 -33.15
C THR A 111 -21.37 -9.45 -31.90
N LEU A 112 -22.61 -8.99 -31.74
CA LEU A 112 -23.08 -8.33 -30.53
C LEU A 112 -22.87 -9.21 -29.29
N LYS A 113 -23.07 -10.52 -29.41
CA LYS A 113 -22.79 -11.48 -28.34
C LYS A 113 -21.32 -11.41 -27.89
N ASP A 114 -20.38 -11.44 -28.84
CA ASP A 114 -18.95 -11.38 -28.53
C ASP A 114 -18.60 -10.06 -27.82
N ALA A 115 -19.14 -8.94 -28.29
CA ALA A 115 -18.98 -7.65 -27.65
C ALA A 115 -19.52 -7.63 -26.21
N LEU A 116 -20.73 -8.13 -25.97
CA LEU A 116 -21.34 -8.18 -24.64
C LEU A 116 -20.57 -9.11 -23.68
N ASP A 117 -20.13 -10.27 -24.18
CA ASP A 117 -19.30 -11.21 -23.42
C ASP A 117 -17.98 -10.54 -23.01
N LEU A 118 -17.32 -9.82 -23.93
CA LEU A 118 -16.09 -9.06 -23.69
C LEU A 118 -16.30 -7.92 -22.67
N MET A 119 -17.38 -7.14 -22.83
CA MET A 119 -17.75 -6.05 -21.90
C MET A 119 -17.97 -6.57 -20.49
N LYS A 120 -18.67 -7.71 -20.36
CA LYS A 120 -18.94 -8.35 -19.08
C LYS A 120 -17.69 -8.96 -18.45
N ALA A 121 -16.86 -9.65 -19.24
CA ALA A 121 -15.63 -10.27 -18.77
C ALA A 121 -14.62 -9.25 -18.23
N HIS A 122 -14.54 -8.07 -18.85
CA HIS A 122 -13.62 -7.02 -18.46
C HIS A 122 -14.25 -5.88 -17.65
N ASN A 123 -15.56 -5.93 -17.41
CA ASN A 123 -16.34 -4.89 -16.72
C ASN A 123 -16.13 -3.49 -17.33
N ILE A 124 -16.17 -3.40 -18.65
CA ILE A 124 -15.95 -2.17 -19.44
C ILE A 124 -17.23 -1.75 -20.18
N SER A 125 -17.46 -0.44 -20.27
CA SER A 125 -18.64 0.14 -20.91
C SER A 125 -18.41 0.63 -22.34
N GLY A 126 -17.25 0.32 -22.93
CA GLY A 126 -16.97 0.59 -24.33
C GLY A 126 -15.61 0.07 -24.77
N ILE A 127 -15.54 -0.28 -26.04
CA ILE A 127 -14.47 -1.06 -26.66
C ILE A 127 -14.10 -0.39 -27.99
N PRO A 128 -12.84 -0.01 -28.22
CA PRO A 128 -12.37 0.42 -29.53
C PRO A 128 -12.50 -0.72 -30.55
N VAL A 129 -12.96 -0.41 -31.75
CA VAL A 129 -13.06 -1.34 -32.87
C VAL A 129 -11.87 -1.14 -33.79
N VAL A 130 -11.12 -2.20 -34.04
CA VAL A 130 -9.92 -2.16 -34.90
C VAL A 130 -9.98 -3.23 -35.99
N GLU A 131 -9.29 -2.98 -37.09
CA GLU A 131 -9.15 -3.98 -38.16
C GLU A 131 -8.47 -5.25 -37.64
N ASN A 132 -8.93 -6.42 -38.10
CA ASN A 132 -8.34 -7.74 -37.83
C ASN A 132 -8.27 -8.17 -36.35
N ALA A 133 -9.06 -7.57 -35.46
CA ALA A 133 -9.12 -7.98 -34.05
C ALA A 133 -9.93 -9.26 -33.78
N GLY A 134 -10.66 -9.80 -34.77
CA GLY A 134 -11.49 -11.00 -34.59
C GLY A 134 -12.62 -10.77 -33.58
N ASP A 135 -12.88 -11.78 -32.75
CA ASP A 135 -13.87 -11.80 -31.66
C ASP A 135 -13.42 -11.01 -30.41
N GLY A 136 -12.17 -10.54 -30.38
CA GLY A 136 -11.68 -9.55 -29.43
C GLY A 136 -10.39 -9.97 -28.71
N GLY A 137 -9.77 -9.01 -28.03
CA GLY A 137 -8.52 -9.23 -27.32
C GLY A 137 -7.67 -7.97 -27.20
N ARG A 138 -6.34 -8.13 -27.22
CA ARG A 138 -5.37 -7.03 -27.20
C ARG A 138 -4.55 -7.01 -28.49
N THR A 139 -5.26 -6.99 -29.60
CA THR A 139 -4.65 -6.97 -30.94
C THR A 139 -4.43 -5.53 -31.35
N HIS A 140 -3.23 -5.22 -31.86
CA HIS A 140 -2.98 -3.92 -32.47
C HIS A 140 -3.60 -3.88 -33.86
N GLY A 141 -4.28 -2.79 -34.17
CA GLY A 141 -4.91 -2.59 -35.46
C GLY A 141 -5.29 -1.15 -35.68
N ARG A 142 -5.54 -0.83 -36.95
CA ARG A 142 -6.04 0.48 -37.36
C ARG A 142 -7.41 0.71 -36.73
N LEU A 143 -7.59 1.85 -36.08
CA LEU A 143 -8.86 2.22 -35.46
C LEU A 143 -9.92 2.49 -36.53
N VAL A 144 -11.06 1.79 -36.44
CA VAL A 144 -12.19 1.93 -37.38
C VAL A 144 -13.51 2.32 -36.70
N GLY A 145 -13.57 2.24 -35.37
CA GLY A 145 -14.77 2.63 -34.64
C GLY A 145 -14.63 2.55 -33.13
N ILE A 146 -15.72 2.84 -32.43
CA ILE A 146 -15.89 2.54 -31.01
C ILE A 146 -17.31 2.04 -30.79
N LEU A 147 -17.42 0.98 -29.98
CA LEU A 147 -18.69 0.45 -29.51
C LEU A 147 -18.83 0.78 -28.03
N THR A 148 -19.96 1.34 -27.62
CA THR A 148 -20.22 1.75 -26.25
C THR A 148 -21.50 1.11 -25.70
N ASN A 149 -21.68 1.18 -24.38
CA ASN A 149 -22.90 0.69 -23.74
C ASN A 149 -24.17 1.36 -24.29
N ARG A 150 -24.09 2.58 -24.85
CA ARG A 150 -25.25 3.25 -25.47
C ARG A 150 -25.69 2.58 -26.76
N ASP A 151 -24.73 2.06 -27.52
CA ASP A 151 -24.96 1.47 -28.85
C ASP A 151 -25.59 0.07 -28.73
N VAL A 152 -25.20 -0.68 -27.70
CA VAL A 152 -25.68 -2.07 -27.49
C VAL A 152 -26.93 -2.17 -26.60
N ARG A 153 -27.30 -1.13 -25.85
CA ARG A 153 -28.35 -1.18 -24.81
C ARG A 153 -29.70 -1.69 -25.30
N PHE A 154 -30.05 -1.37 -26.55
CA PHE A 154 -31.33 -1.72 -27.16
C PHE A 154 -31.18 -2.67 -28.35
N ALA A 155 -29.97 -3.16 -28.61
CA ALA A 155 -29.73 -4.13 -29.66
C ALA A 155 -30.23 -5.51 -29.18
N SER A 156 -31.13 -6.13 -29.94
CA SER A 156 -31.82 -7.36 -29.54
C SER A 156 -31.32 -8.61 -30.25
N ASP A 157 -30.64 -8.47 -31.40
CA ASP A 157 -30.13 -9.60 -32.18
C ASP A 157 -28.67 -9.92 -31.78
N PRO A 158 -28.41 -11.05 -31.10
CA PRO A 158 -27.05 -11.42 -30.69
C PRO A 158 -26.08 -11.66 -31.85
N ALA A 159 -26.59 -11.97 -33.05
CA ALA A 159 -25.79 -12.22 -34.24
C ALA A 159 -25.48 -10.95 -35.04
N GLN A 160 -26.08 -9.82 -34.68
CA GLN A 160 -25.83 -8.55 -35.34
C GLN A 160 -24.35 -8.16 -35.23
N ARG A 161 -23.78 -7.65 -36.32
CA ARG A 161 -22.36 -7.35 -36.40
C ARG A 161 -22.01 -6.05 -35.70
N VAL A 162 -20.85 -6.01 -35.04
CA VAL A 162 -20.30 -4.82 -34.39
C VAL A 162 -20.20 -3.64 -35.35
N TYR A 163 -19.82 -3.89 -36.61
CA TYR A 163 -19.74 -2.87 -37.66
C TYR A 163 -21.03 -2.06 -37.86
N GLU A 164 -22.19 -2.68 -37.63
CA GLU A 164 -23.51 -2.05 -37.81
C GLU A 164 -23.92 -1.20 -36.61
N LEU A 165 -23.37 -1.51 -35.43
CA LEU A 165 -23.71 -0.86 -34.16
C LEU A 165 -22.70 0.22 -33.74
N MET A 166 -21.44 0.09 -34.18
CA MET A 166 -20.36 0.97 -33.74
C MET A 166 -20.50 2.40 -34.28
N THR A 167 -20.02 3.36 -33.50
CA THR A 167 -19.73 4.70 -34.03
C THR A 167 -18.47 4.61 -34.89
N ARG A 168 -18.54 5.04 -36.16
CA ARG A 168 -17.44 4.98 -37.14
C ARG A 168 -17.11 6.31 -37.81
N GLU A 169 -18.03 7.26 -37.78
CA GLU A 169 -17.87 8.59 -38.35
C GLU A 169 -17.55 9.59 -37.25
N ASN A 170 -16.76 10.63 -37.58
CA ASN A 170 -16.40 11.71 -36.66
C ASN A 170 -15.78 11.21 -35.34
N LEU A 171 -14.99 10.14 -35.40
CA LEU A 171 -14.25 9.63 -34.25
C LEU A 171 -13.33 10.71 -33.70
N VAL A 172 -13.58 11.11 -32.45
CA VAL A 172 -12.72 12.04 -31.74
C VAL A 172 -11.53 11.25 -31.20
N THR A 173 -10.34 11.60 -31.69
CA THR A 173 -9.10 10.95 -31.33
C THR A 173 -8.06 11.96 -30.85
N VAL A 174 -7.10 11.47 -30.08
CA VAL A 174 -5.92 12.22 -29.64
C VAL A 174 -4.66 11.42 -29.89
N ARG A 175 -3.51 12.09 -29.89
CA ARG A 175 -2.20 11.45 -29.95
C ARG A 175 -1.70 11.10 -28.54
N GLU A 176 -0.75 10.19 -28.48
CA GLU A 176 0.01 9.94 -27.25
C GLU A 176 0.61 11.25 -26.69
N GLY A 177 0.63 11.37 -25.36
CA GLY A 177 1.13 12.55 -24.68
C GLY A 177 0.15 13.72 -24.56
N VAL A 178 -1.13 13.54 -24.92
CA VAL A 178 -2.16 14.56 -24.65
C VAL A 178 -2.24 14.89 -23.15
N SER A 179 -2.36 16.18 -22.82
CA SER A 179 -2.54 16.59 -21.43
C SER A 179 -3.93 16.21 -20.92
N GLN A 180 -4.06 15.99 -19.60
CA GLN A 180 -5.37 15.69 -19.01
C GLN A 180 -6.39 16.82 -19.24
N ASP A 181 -5.94 18.08 -19.24
CA ASP A 181 -6.84 19.21 -19.43
C ASP A 181 -7.33 19.31 -20.88
N GLU A 182 -6.49 18.97 -21.85
CA GLU A 182 -6.91 18.88 -23.25
C GLU A 182 -7.86 17.69 -23.46
N ALA A 183 -7.57 16.54 -22.85
CA ALA A 183 -8.47 15.38 -22.88
C ALA A 183 -9.85 15.73 -22.27
N LYS A 184 -9.89 16.42 -21.12
CA LYS A 184 -11.12 16.93 -20.50
C LYS A 184 -11.88 17.86 -21.45
N ARG A 185 -11.17 18.81 -22.08
CA ARG A 185 -11.75 19.77 -23.02
C ARG A 185 -12.44 19.06 -24.18
N LEU A 186 -11.77 18.06 -24.78
CA LEU A 186 -12.32 17.28 -25.90
C LEU A 186 -13.50 16.42 -25.48
N LEU A 187 -13.42 15.71 -24.35
CA LEU A 187 -14.53 14.93 -23.80
C LEU A 187 -15.77 15.81 -23.57
N HIS A 188 -15.59 17.01 -23.00
CA HIS A 188 -16.68 17.96 -22.77
C HIS A 188 -17.24 18.57 -24.06
N GLN A 189 -16.36 19.06 -24.95
CA GLN A 189 -16.73 19.69 -26.22
C GLN A 189 -17.56 18.75 -27.10
N HIS A 190 -17.15 17.47 -27.18
CA HIS A 190 -17.81 16.46 -28.01
C HIS A 190 -18.88 15.66 -27.25
N ARG A 191 -19.06 15.90 -25.94
CA ARG A 191 -20.04 15.23 -25.06
C ARG A 191 -19.93 13.71 -25.08
N ILE A 192 -18.69 13.21 -25.09
CA ILE A 192 -18.34 11.80 -25.13
C ILE A 192 -17.71 11.37 -23.81
N GLU A 193 -17.85 10.10 -23.45
CA GLU A 193 -17.32 9.53 -22.20
C GLU A 193 -15.95 8.87 -22.36
N LYS A 194 -15.51 8.67 -23.60
CA LYS A 194 -14.32 7.91 -23.98
C LYS A 194 -13.60 8.62 -25.11
N LEU A 195 -12.29 8.75 -24.99
CA LEU A 195 -11.42 9.40 -25.96
C LEU A 195 -10.37 8.41 -26.43
N LEU A 196 -10.35 8.15 -27.73
CA LEU A 196 -9.48 7.16 -28.37
C LEU A 196 -8.09 7.76 -28.59
N VAL A 197 -7.05 7.02 -28.23
CA VAL A 197 -5.65 7.45 -28.41
C VAL A 197 -5.06 6.65 -29.57
N VAL A 198 -4.54 7.38 -30.56
CA VAL A 198 -3.96 6.80 -31.77
C VAL A 198 -2.53 7.27 -32.00
N ASP A 199 -1.73 6.42 -32.64
CA ASP A 199 -0.38 6.78 -33.09
C ASP A 199 -0.40 7.52 -34.45
N SER A 200 0.80 7.76 -35.00
CA SER A 200 0.95 8.41 -36.31
C SER A 200 0.39 7.62 -37.50
N ALA A 201 0.25 6.29 -37.36
CA ALA A 201 -0.31 5.38 -38.36
C ALA A 201 -1.80 5.06 -38.10
N TYR A 202 -2.44 5.82 -37.21
CA TYR A 202 -3.85 5.66 -36.81
C TYR A 202 -4.16 4.28 -36.18
N GLN A 203 -3.16 3.65 -35.58
CA GLN A 203 -3.34 2.44 -34.77
C GLN A 203 -3.92 2.83 -33.42
N CYS A 204 -4.85 2.02 -32.90
CA CYS A 204 -5.35 2.20 -31.54
C CYS A 204 -4.27 1.80 -30.53
N VAL A 205 -3.76 2.78 -29.78
CA VAL A 205 -2.72 2.57 -28.76
C VAL A 205 -3.22 2.82 -27.34
N GLY A 206 -4.34 3.53 -27.19
CA GLY A 206 -4.89 3.81 -25.87
C GLY A 206 -6.35 4.26 -25.84
N LEU A 207 -6.88 4.37 -24.62
CA LEU A 207 -8.23 4.85 -24.33
C LEU A 207 -8.21 5.69 -23.04
N ILE A 208 -8.77 6.90 -23.07
CA ILE A 208 -8.98 7.75 -21.89
C ILE A 208 -10.48 7.77 -21.58
N THR A 209 -10.85 7.64 -20.31
CA THR A 209 -12.26 7.64 -19.88
C THR A 209 -12.59 8.78 -18.93
N VAL A 210 -13.82 9.29 -19.00
CA VAL A 210 -14.33 10.29 -18.03
C VAL A 210 -14.26 9.76 -16.60
N LYS A 211 -14.53 8.46 -16.41
CA LYS A 211 -14.46 7.81 -15.11
C LYS A 211 -13.08 7.92 -14.46
N ASP A 212 -12.00 7.78 -15.24
CA ASP A 212 -10.63 7.94 -14.72
C ASP A 212 -10.33 9.39 -14.33
N ILE A 213 -10.85 10.35 -15.09
CA ILE A 213 -10.73 11.78 -14.79
C ILE A 213 -11.49 12.16 -13.51
N GLU A 214 -12.72 11.67 -13.34
CA GLU A 214 -13.53 11.89 -12.13
C GLU A 214 -12.85 11.32 -10.89
N LYS A 215 -12.31 10.10 -10.98
CA LYS A 215 -11.54 9.48 -9.90
C LYS A 215 -10.33 10.32 -9.49
N ALA A 216 -9.61 10.86 -10.48
CA ALA A 216 -8.45 11.73 -10.23
C ALA A 216 -8.84 13.05 -9.56
N GLN A 217 -10.02 13.60 -9.86
CA GLN A 217 -10.55 14.79 -9.18
C GLN A 217 -10.98 14.50 -7.74
N LEU A 218 -11.59 13.35 -7.49
CA LEU A 218 -11.99 12.94 -6.14
C LEU A 218 -10.79 12.65 -5.23
N ASN A 219 -9.67 12.20 -5.81
CA ASN A 219 -8.46 11.81 -5.09
C ASN A 219 -7.22 12.55 -5.62
N PRO A 220 -7.14 13.88 -5.41
CA PRO A 220 -6.05 14.70 -5.96
C PRO A 220 -4.68 14.33 -5.37
N ASN A 221 -4.66 13.75 -4.17
CA ASN A 221 -3.45 13.32 -3.47
C ASN A 221 -3.11 11.85 -3.74
N ALA A 222 -3.71 11.19 -4.73
CA ALA A 222 -3.44 9.80 -5.02
C ALA A 222 -1.96 9.54 -5.34
N ALA A 223 -1.38 8.48 -4.76
CA ALA A 223 -0.03 8.01 -5.06
C ALA A 223 -0.05 7.26 -6.40
N LYS A 224 0.50 7.91 -7.43
CA LYS A 224 0.52 7.40 -8.81
C LYS A 224 1.94 7.20 -9.31
N ASP A 225 2.10 6.25 -10.22
CA ASP A 225 3.32 6.09 -11.02
C ASP A 225 3.36 7.09 -12.18
N ASP A 226 4.46 7.05 -12.93
CA ASP A 226 4.72 7.99 -14.04
C ASP A 226 3.74 7.81 -15.21
N GLN A 227 2.98 6.71 -15.23
CA GLN A 227 1.90 6.44 -16.19
C GLN A 227 0.53 6.87 -15.66
N GLY A 228 0.47 7.47 -14.48
CA GLY A 228 -0.76 7.90 -13.83
C GLY A 228 -1.57 6.76 -13.23
N ARG A 229 -0.97 5.58 -13.03
CA ARG A 229 -1.62 4.42 -12.39
C ARG A 229 -1.38 4.43 -10.90
N LEU A 230 -2.35 3.98 -10.10
CA LEU A 230 -2.15 3.84 -8.65
C LEU A 230 -0.91 2.98 -8.34
N ARG A 231 -0.12 3.40 -7.34
CA ARG A 231 1.03 2.62 -6.85
C ARG A 231 0.57 1.47 -5.96
N VAL A 232 1.28 0.34 -6.05
CA VAL A 232 1.02 -0.85 -5.24
C VAL A 232 2.32 -1.57 -4.88
N ALA A 233 2.37 -2.09 -3.66
CA ALA A 233 3.43 -2.94 -3.19
C ALA A 233 2.92 -4.37 -3.01
N ALA A 234 3.82 -5.35 -3.03
CA ALA A 234 3.46 -6.74 -2.74
C ALA A 234 4.56 -7.45 -1.95
N ALA A 235 4.16 -8.28 -0.99
CA ALA A 235 5.08 -9.07 -0.19
C ALA A 235 5.58 -10.30 -0.95
N THR A 236 6.86 -10.62 -0.78
CA THR A 236 7.49 -11.84 -1.26
C THR A 236 8.27 -12.51 -0.12
N THR A 237 8.86 -13.67 -0.40
CA THR A 237 9.66 -14.44 0.55
C THR A 237 11.05 -14.75 -0.02
N VAL A 238 11.82 -15.61 0.65
CA VAL A 238 13.17 -16.03 0.29
C VAL A 238 13.17 -17.32 -0.54
N GLY A 239 14.34 -17.69 -1.08
CA GLY A 239 14.51 -18.92 -1.87
C GLY A 239 13.83 -18.89 -3.24
N ASP A 240 13.69 -20.07 -3.86
CA ASP A 240 13.19 -20.17 -5.24
C ASP A 240 11.71 -19.81 -5.37
N LYS A 241 10.89 -20.15 -4.37
CA LYS A 241 9.49 -19.70 -4.30
C LYS A 241 9.37 -18.17 -4.24
N GLY A 242 10.27 -17.53 -3.50
CA GLY A 242 10.37 -16.08 -3.45
C GLY A 242 10.77 -15.48 -4.79
N HIS A 243 11.69 -16.13 -5.50
CA HIS A 243 12.14 -15.70 -6.82
C HIS A 243 11.03 -15.76 -7.88
N GLU A 244 10.35 -16.91 -8.01
CA GLU A 244 9.22 -17.09 -8.93
C GLU A 244 8.10 -16.08 -8.66
N ARG A 245 7.71 -15.93 -7.39
CA ARG A 245 6.71 -14.94 -6.97
C ARG A 245 7.12 -13.51 -7.32
N SER A 246 8.38 -13.16 -7.09
CA SER A 246 8.89 -11.83 -7.40
C SER A 246 8.80 -11.55 -8.91
N GLN A 247 9.14 -12.53 -9.76
CA GLN A 247 9.02 -12.40 -11.21
C GLN A 247 7.57 -12.15 -11.63
N ALA A 248 6.63 -12.97 -11.17
CA ALA A 248 5.22 -12.82 -11.51
C ALA A 248 4.62 -11.46 -11.05
N LEU A 249 5.06 -10.95 -9.90
CA LEU A 249 4.64 -9.64 -9.39
C LEU A 249 5.25 -8.48 -10.19
N ILE A 250 6.51 -8.60 -10.61
CA ILE A 250 7.16 -7.64 -11.52
C ILE A 250 6.40 -7.60 -12.85
N ASP A 251 6.08 -8.76 -13.42
CA ASP A 251 5.34 -8.88 -14.67
C ASP A 251 3.90 -8.31 -14.55
N ALA A 252 3.31 -8.39 -13.35
CA ALA A 252 2.02 -7.76 -13.04
C ALA A 252 2.10 -6.23 -12.90
N GLY A 253 3.30 -5.65 -12.83
CA GLY A 253 3.55 -4.21 -12.74
C GLY A 253 3.56 -3.67 -11.31
N VAL A 254 4.01 -4.46 -10.33
CA VAL A 254 4.21 -3.98 -8.95
C VAL A 254 5.25 -2.85 -8.90
N ASP A 255 5.03 -1.83 -8.09
CA ASP A 255 5.97 -0.72 -7.92
C ASP A 255 7.07 -1.05 -6.89
N VAL A 256 6.68 -1.81 -5.86
CA VAL A 256 7.56 -2.16 -4.73
C VAL A 256 7.40 -3.62 -4.33
N LEU A 257 8.50 -4.36 -4.25
CA LEU A 257 8.55 -5.67 -3.63
C LEU A 257 9.00 -5.56 -2.18
N VAL A 258 8.27 -6.22 -1.27
CA VAL A 258 8.60 -6.27 0.15
C VAL A 258 9.06 -7.67 0.52
N VAL A 259 10.37 -7.87 0.71
CA VAL A 259 10.91 -9.13 1.24
C VAL A 259 10.59 -9.17 2.74
N ASP A 260 9.52 -9.89 3.10
CA ASP A 260 8.89 -9.85 4.43
C ASP A 260 9.15 -11.15 5.22
N THR A 261 10.08 -11.06 6.17
CA THR A 261 10.52 -12.13 7.08
C THR A 261 10.48 -11.67 8.54
N ALA A 262 10.37 -12.59 9.50
CA ALA A 262 10.51 -12.25 10.92
C ALA A 262 11.94 -11.80 11.29
N HIS A 263 12.96 -12.29 10.55
CA HIS A 263 14.36 -11.94 10.78
C HIS A 263 15.05 -11.58 9.46
N GLY A 264 15.11 -10.28 9.18
CA GLY A 264 15.67 -9.70 7.95
C GLY A 264 17.18 -9.78 7.84
N HIS A 265 17.90 -9.99 8.95
CA HIS A 265 19.36 -10.13 8.97
C HIS A 265 19.82 -11.59 8.71
N SER A 266 18.97 -12.39 8.05
CA SER A 266 19.31 -13.75 7.63
C SER A 266 19.97 -13.74 6.25
N GLU A 267 20.98 -14.59 6.05
CA GLU A 267 21.67 -14.74 4.76
C GLU A 267 20.71 -15.00 3.59
N TYR A 268 19.66 -15.81 3.81
CA TYR A 268 18.64 -16.08 2.78
C TYR A 268 17.90 -14.82 2.31
N VAL A 269 17.75 -13.83 3.21
CA VAL A 269 17.08 -12.55 2.94
C VAL A 269 17.99 -11.65 2.14
N LEU A 270 19.27 -11.54 2.55
CA LEU A 270 20.29 -10.77 1.82
C LEU A 270 20.42 -11.27 0.37
N GLN A 271 20.45 -12.60 0.20
CA GLN A 271 20.45 -13.23 -1.12
C GLN A 271 19.17 -12.95 -1.91
N ALA A 272 17.99 -12.99 -1.27
CA ALA A 272 16.73 -12.69 -1.93
C ALA A 272 16.68 -11.23 -2.42
N VAL A 273 17.09 -10.27 -1.59
CA VAL A 273 17.20 -8.85 -2.00
C VAL A 273 18.13 -8.70 -3.21
N THR A 274 19.33 -9.28 -3.14
CA THR A 274 20.30 -9.25 -4.24
C THR A 274 19.72 -9.86 -5.53
N LYS A 275 19.00 -10.98 -5.43
CA LYS A 275 18.35 -11.64 -6.58
C LYS A 275 17.26 -10.77 -7.18
N VAL A 276 16.39 -10.16 -6.36
CA VAL A 276 15.32 -9.27 -6.85
C VAL A 276 15.91 -8.05 -7.57
N LYS A 277 16.96 -7.43 -7.00
CA LYS A 277 17.64 -6.30 -7.65
C LYS A 277 18.29 -6.68 -9.00
N LYS A 278 18.69 -7.94 -9.19
CA LYS A 278 19.18 -8.45 -10.49
C LYS A 278 18.05 -8.71 -11.49
N LEU A 279 16.84 -9.02 -11.03
CA LEU A 279 15.67 -9.24 -11.91
C LEU A 279 15.15 -7.94 -12.51
N SER A 280 15.15 -6.85 -11.75
CA SER A 280 14.65 -5.56 -12.20
C SER A 280 15.41 -4.40 -11.57
N ASN A 281 15.83 -3.47 -12.43
CA ASN A 281 16.39 -2.18 -12.00
C ASN A 281 15.32 -1.11 -11.80
N HIS A 282 14.06 -1.41 -12.16
CA HIS A 282 12.95 -0.46 -12.06
C HIS A 282 12.18 -0.63 -10.75
N VAL A 283 11.84 -1.86 -10.38
CA VAL A 283 11.07 -2.15 -9.17
C VAL A 283 11.92 -1.88 -7.93
N GLN A 284 11.33 -1.18 -6.96
CA GLN A 284 11.99 -0.87 -5.69
C GLN A 284 11.85 -2.04 -4.71
N VAL A 285 12.84 -2.22 -3.84
CA VAL A 285 12.86 -3.33 -2.87
C VAL A 285 12.89 -2.77 -1.45
N ILE A 286 11.86 -3.14 -0.67
CA ILE A 286 11.84 -2.97 0.79
C ILE A 286 12.20 -4.32 1.41
N ALA A 287 13.11 -4.33 2.39
CA ALA A 287 13.48 -5.55 3.09
C ALA A 287 13.35 -5.39 4.61
N GLY A 288 12.89 -6.45 5.28
CA GLY A 288 12.79 -6.48 6.74
C GLY A 288 12.15 -7.77 7.26
N ASN A 289 12.00 -7.95 8.57
CA ASN A 289 12.21 -6.91 9.59
C ASN A 289 13.58 -7.00 10.25
N VAL A 290 14.17 -5.84 10.53
CA VAL A 290 15.36 -5.71 11.38
C VAL A 290 15.04 -4.82 12.58
N ALA A 291 15.89 -4.85 13.59
CA ALA A 291 15.73 -4.04 14.80
C ALA A 291 17.05 -3.46 15.31
N THR A 292 18.13 -3.56 14.52
CA THR A 292 19.49 -3.18 14.89
C THR A 292 20.19 -2.49 13.73
N ALA A 293 21.19 -1.65 14.05
CA ALA A 293 22.03 -0.98 13.07
C ALA A 293 22.71 -1.97 12.09
N ASP A 294 23.27 -3.06 12.60
CA ASP A 294 23.94 -4.07 11.76
C ASP A 294 22.99 -4.73 10.76
N GLY A 295 21.77 -5.10 11.20
CA GLY A 295 20.78 -5.69 10.31
C GLY A 295 20.32 -4.72 9.24
N THR A 296 20.16 -3.44 9.59
CA THR A 296 19.86 -2.39 8.62
C THR A 296 20.99 -2.23 7.60
N LYS A 297 22.24 -2.14 8.06
CA LYS A 297 23.40 -2.01 7.18
C LYS A 297 23.52 -3.20 6.22
N ALA A 298 23.35 -4.43 6.72
CA ALA A 298 23.41 -5.63 5.88
C ALA A 298 22.36 -5.62 4.77
N LEU A 299 21.12 -5.20 5.06
CA LEU A 299 20.06 -5.08 4.05
C LEU A 299 20.37 -3.99 3.01
N ILE A 300 20.95 -2.86 3.45
CA ILE A 300 21.39 -1.78 2.56
C ILE A 300 22.51 -2.27 1.63
N ASP A 301 23.51 -2.94 2.19
CA ASP A 301 24.66 -3.49 1.45
C ASP A 301 24.20 -4.56 0.43
N ALA A 302 23.14 -5.31 0.74
CA ALA A 302 22.51 -6.26 -0.19
C ALA A 302 21.70 -5.57 -1.32
N GLY A 303 21.44 -4.27 -1.21
CA GLY A 303 20.79 -3.47 -2.25
C GLY A 303 19.33 -3.08 -1.97
N ALA A 304 18.87 -3.15 -0.71
CA ALA A 304 17.53 -2.68 -0.36
C ALA A 304 17.38 -1.16 -0.62
N ASP A 305 16.27 -0.76 -1.24
CA ASP A 305 15.94 0.65 -1.51
C ASP A 305 15.25 1.34 -0.32
N ALA A 306 14.73 0.55 0.62
CA ALA A 306 14.32 0.97 1.97
C ALA A 306 14.35 -0.21 2.94
N VAL A 307 14.43 0.08 4.24
CA VAL A 307 14.49 -0.94 5.29
C VAL A 307 13.28 -0.87 6.21
N LYS A 308 12.63 -2.02 6.45
CA LYS A 308 11.49 -2.15 7.35
C LYS A 308 11.95 -2.59 8.75
N VAL A 309 11.61 -1.79 9.75
CA VAL A 309 12.13 -1.91 11.12
C VAL A 309 11.01 -2.25 12.11
N GLY A 310 11.24 -3.30 12.90
CA GLY A 310 10.42 -3.68 14.04
C GLY A 310 10.33 -5.18 14.24
N ILE A 311 10.80 -5.69 15.38
CA ILE A 311 10.69 -7.11 15.75
C ILE A 311 9.86 -7.24 17.03
N GLY A 312 8.69 -7.86 16.89
CA GLY A 312 7.72 -8.06 17.95
C GLY A 312 6.91 -6.87 18.51
N PRO A 313 6.90 -5.65 17.93
CA PRO A 313 6.09 -4.55 18.49
C PRO A 313 4.60 -4.63 18.12
N GLY A 314 4.24 -5.49 17.14
CA GLY A 314 2.87 -5.59 16.65
C GLY A 314 1.89 -6.06 17.72
N SER A 315 0.67 -5.52 17.73
CA SER A 315 -0.34 -5.76 18.78
C SER A 315 -0.78 -7.23 18.92
N ILE A 316 -0.46 -8.07 17.95
CA ILE A 316 -0.81 -9.49 17.90
C ILE A 316 0.41 -10.40 17.74
N CYS A 317 1.61 -9.83 17.88
CA CYS A 317 2.86 -10.57 17.76
C CYS A 317 3.33 -10.98 19.16
N THR A 318 3.70 -12.25 19.31
CA THR A 318 4.20 -12.82 20.57
C THR A 318 5.66 -13.22 20.50
N THR A 319 6.39 -12.89 19.42
CA THR A 319 7.83 -13.17 19.23
C THR A 319 8.66 -12.81 20.47
N ARG A 320 8.43 -11.64 21.09
CA ARG A 320 9.18 -11.22 22.28
C ARG A 320 8.96 -12.13 23.50
N ILE A 321 7.78 -12.74 23.59
CA ILE A 321 7.40 -13.61 24.70
C ILE A 321 7.82 -15.04 24.42
N VAL A 322 7.55 -15.54 23.20
CA VAL A 322 7.78 -16.94 22.83
C VAL A 322 9.24 -17.21 22.53
N ALA A 323 9.91 -16.35 21.76
CA ALA A 323 11.31 -16.50 21.38
C ALA A 323 12.27 -15.69 22.28
N GLY A 324 11.77 -14.73 23.05
CA GLY A 324 12.62 -13.84 23.86
C GLY A 324 13.39 -12.80 23.05
N VAL A 325 13.03 -12.58 21.79
CA VAL A 325 13.78 -11.72 20.85
C VAL A 325 12.99 -10.46 20.50
N GLY A 326 13.63 -9.29 20.59
CA GLY A 326 13.10 -8.02 20.11
C GLY A 326 13.80 -6.80 20.70
N VAL A 327 13.48 -5.62 20.17
CA VAL A 327 13.97 -4.32 20.66
C VAL A 327 12.79 -3.36 20.77
N PRO A 328 12.66 -2.57 21.85
CA PRO A 328 11.66 -1.51 21.95
C PRO A 328 11.62 -0.62 20.69
N GLN A 329 10.41 -0.35 20.19
CA GLN A 329 10.22 0.05 18.80
C GLN A 329 10.85 1.40 18.46
N LEU A 330 10.78 2.37 19.37
CA LEU A 330 11.35 3.69 19.15
C LEU A 330 12.88 3.59 19.02
N THR A 331 13.53 2.87 19.94
CA THR A 331 14.98 2.61 19.85
C THR A 331 15.33 1.85 18.56
N ALA A 332 14.59 0.80 18.19
CA ALA A 332 14.84 0.06 16.96
C ALA A 332 14.81 0.97 15.72
N ILE A 333 13.85 1.90 15.65
CA ILE A 333 13.76 2.90 14.59
C ILE A 333 15.00 3.78 14.59
N MET A 334 15.40 4.34 15.73
CA MET A 334 16.57 5.22 15.84
C MET A 334 17.87 4.50 15.44
N GLU A 335 18.03 3.22 15.81
CA GLU A 335 19.17 2.40 15.37
C GLU A 335 19.20 2.21 13.85
N GLY A 336 18.04 1.88 13.27
CA GLY A 336 17.92 1.72 11.82
C GLY A 336 18.21 3.03 11.08
N VAL A 337 17.66 4.15 11.55
CA VAL A 337 17.88 5.48 10.96
C VAL A 337 19.35 5.87 11.05
N SER A 338 20.00 5.64 12.20
CA SER A 338 21.42 5.93 12.40
C SER A 338 22.28 5.19 11.36
N ALA A 339 22.04 3.89 11.16
CA ALA A 339 22.76 3.10 10.17
C ALA A 339 22.44 3.45 8.71
N ALA A 340 21.22 3.94 8.43
CA ALA A 340 20.76 4.21 7.07
C ALA A 340 21.05 5.63 6.58
N ARG A 341 21.37 6.56 7.49
CA ARG A 341 21.52 8.00 7.22
C ARG A 341 22.56 8.28 6.13
N ASP A 342 23.78 7.78 6.29
CA ASP A 342 24.89 8.06 5.36
C ASP A 342 24.65 7.46 3.97
N ALA A 343 23.92 6.35 3.91
CA ALA A 343 23.54 5.71 2.65
C ALA A 343 22.33 6.38 1.96
N GLY A 344 21.65 7.30 2.64
CA GLY A 344 20.42 7.94 2.17
C GLY A 344 19.27 6.96 1.93
N VAL A 345 19.19 5.88 2.73
CA VAL A 345 18.15 4.85 2.61
C VAL A 345 17.00 5.12 3.58
N PRO A 346 15.75 5.20 3.11
CA PRO A 346 14.59 5.35 3.98
C PRO A 346 14.39 4.17 4.95
N VAL A 347 13.90 4.49 6.16
CA VAL A 347 13.53 3.52 7.19
C VAL A 347 12.03 3.59 7.45
N ILE A 348 11.37 2.44 7.48
CA ILE A 348 9.93 2.30 7.68
C ILE A 348 9.67 1.69 9.06
N ALA A 349 8.87 2.37 9.88
CA ALA A 349 8.45 1.86 11.18
C ALA A 349 7.28 0.87 11.03
N ASP A 350 7.46 -0.40 11.42
CA ASP A 350 6.45 -1.46 11.31
C ASP A 350 6.04 -2.01 12.68
N GLY A 351 4.78 -1.75 13.05
CA GLY A 351 4.15 -2.23 14.28
C GLY A 351 4.33 -1.33 15.51
N GLY A 352 3.55 -1.60 16.56
CA GLY A 352 3.53 -0.84 17.82
C GLY A 352 2.70 0.45 17.81
N ILE A 353 2.19 0.86 16.65
CA ILE A 353 1.40 2.08 16.48
C ILE A 353 -0.05 1.83 16.86
N ARG A 354 -0.54 2.56 17.87
CA ARG A 354 -1.93 2.49 18.36
C ARG A 354 -2.68 3.80 18.11
N PHE A 355 -1.97 4.92 18.16
CA PHE A 355 -2.53 6.25 17.96
C PHE A 355 -1.75 7.03 16.90
N SER A 356 -2.36 8.09 16.36
CA SER A 356 -1.68 8.99 15.42
C SER A 356 -0.43 9.65 16.02
N GLY A 357 -0.41 9.86 17.33
CA GLY A 357 0.78 10.32 18.06
C GLY A 357 1.96 9.35 17.98
N ASP A 358 1.72 8.03 17.92
CA ASP A 358 2.80 7.04 17.76
C ASP A 358 3.42 7.15 16.36
N CYS A 359 2.60 7.42 15.32
CA CYS A 359 3.11 7.73 13.98
C CYS A 359 4.00 8.99 14.02
N ALA A 360 3.54 10.06 14.67
CA ALA A 360 4.32 11.29 14.77
C ALA A 360 5.66 11.07 15.49
N LYS A 361 5.66 10.28 16.58
CA LYS A 361 6.90 9.90 17.30
C LYS A 361 7.82 9.05 16.41
N ALA A 362 7.30 8.08 15.67
CA ALA A 362 8.10 7.27 14.75
C ALA A 362 8.74 8.13 13.64
N LEU A 363 7.97 9.07 13.07
CA LEU A 363 8.47 9.99 12.04
C LEU A 363 9.52 10.95 12.60
N ALA A 364 9.29 11.53 13.77
CA ALA A 364 10.28 12.38 14.46
C ALA A 364 11.56 11.63 14.86
N ALA A 365 11.47 10.32 15.09
CA ALA A 365 12.64 9.46 15.32
C ALA A 365 13.45 9.16 14.04
N GLY A 366 13.02 9.65 12.88
CA GLY A 366 13.72 9.54 11.61
C GLY A 366 13.14 8.53 10.62
N ALA A 367 12.09 7.78 10.99
CA ALA A 367 11.38 6.97 10.00
C ALA A 367 10.77 7.88 8.94
N THR A 368 10.76 7.44 7.68
CA THR A 368 10.14 8.20 6.59
C THR A 368 8.66 7.86 6.45
N ALA A 369 8.26 6.64 6.83
CA ALA A 369 6.88 6.19 6.77
C ALA A 369 6.56 5.18 7.89
N CYS A 370 5.27 5.03 8.16
CA CYS A 370 4.73 4.08 9.13
C CYS A 370 3.89 3.01 8.43
N MET A 371 4.15 1.75 8.73
CA MET A 371 3.33 0.62 8.30
C MET A 371 2.26 0.32 9.36
N ILE A 372 1.00 0.32 8.93
CA ILE A 372 -0.18 0.23 9.80
C ILE A 372 -0.94 -1.08 9.57
N GLY A 373 -1.14 -1.83 10.65
CA GLY A 373 -1.91 -3.07 10.66
C GLY A 373 -3.29 -2.89 11.32
N SER A 374 -3.33 -3.07 12.64
CA SER A 374 -4.56 -3.13 13.46
C SER A 374 -5.52 -1.97 13.24
N LEU A 375 -5.00 -0.76 13.02
CA LEU A 375 -5.84 0.42 12.83
C LEU A 375 -6.63 0.40 11.52
N LEU A 376 -6.14 -0.31 10.50
CA LEU A 376 -6.77 -0.48 9.18
C LEU A 376 -7.57 -1.79 9.07
N ALA A 377 -7.28 -2.79 9.90
CA ALA A 377 -7.94 -4.11 9.84
C ALA A 377 -9.47 -4.05 10.03
N GLY A 378 -9.99 -3.04 10.73
CA GLY A 378 -11.42 -2.85 10.97
C GLY A 378 -12.18 -2.07 9.89
N THR A 379 -11.54 -1.73 8.77
CA THR A 379 -12.14 -0.87 7.73
C THR A 379 -13.02 -1.65 6.73
N ASP A 380 -13.82 -0.92 5.95
CA ASP A 380 -14.66 -1.51 4.89
C ASP A 380 -13.86 -2.23 3.80
N GLU A 381 -12.67 -1.71 3.51
CA GLU A 381 -11.81 -2.17 2.42
C GLU A 381 -10.87 -3.30 2.82
N SER A 382 -10.63 -3.51 4.12
CA SER A 382 -9.84 -4.65 4.58
C SER A 382 -10.54 -5.98 4.26
N PRO A 383 -9.80 -7.08 4.04
CA PRO A 383 -10.38 -8.41 3.85
C PRO A 383 -11.19 -8.88 5.06
N GLY A 384 -12.06 -9.87 4.82
CA GLY A 384 -12.88 -10.49 5.85
C GLY A 384 -14.24 -9.81 6.09
N GLU A 385 -15.12 -10.55 6.74
CA GLU A 385 -16.51 -10.13 6.99
C GLU A 385 -16.66 -9.35 8.29
N VAL A 386 -17.66 -8.46 8.31
CA VAL A 386 -18.10 -7.79 9.53
C VAL A 386 -19.09 -8.71 10.25
N TYR A 387 -18.84 -9.00 11.52
CA TYR A 387 -19.73 -9.81 12.34
C TYR A 387 -20.10 -9.08 13.64
N LEU A 388 -21.25 -9.46 14.21
CA LEU A 388 -21.76 -8.86 15.44
C LEU A 388 -21.28 -9.67 16.65
N TYR A 389 -20.70 -8.99 17.64
CA TYR A 389 -20.33 -9.56 18.93
C TYR A 389 -20.76 -8.62 20.05
N GLN A 390 -21.58 -9.13 20.98
CA GLN A 390 -22.13 -8.34 22.11
C GLN A 390 -22.76 -7.00 21.67
N GLY A 391 -23.47 -7.01 20.55
CA GLY A 391 -24.18 -5.82 20.02
C GLY A 391 -23.29 -4.78 19.33
N ARG A 392 -21.99 -5.06 19.13
CA ARG A 392 -21.07 -4.21 18.36
C ARG A 392 -20.50 -4.96 17.16
N SER A 393 -20.19 -4.22 16.10
CA SER A 393 -19.61 -4.79 14.87
C SER A 393 -18.09 -4.90 14.98
N TYR A 394 -17.54 -6.04 14.59
CA TYR A 394 -16.11 -6.36 14.60
C TYR A 394 -15.67 -6.97 13.27
N LYS A 395 -14.35 -6.97 13.05
CA LYS A 395 -13.67 -7.77 12.02
C LYS A 395 -12.58 -8.64 12.65
N SER A 396 -12.32 -9.78 12.04
CA SER A 396 -11.21 -10.67 12.43
C SER A 396 -9.88 -10.01 12.14
N TYR A 397 -8.92 -10.16 13.05
CA TYR A 397 -7.55 -9.67 12.89
C TYR A 397 -6.57 -10.68 13.46
N ARG A 398 -5.58 -11.10 12.67
CA ARG A 398 -4.63 -12.16 13.08
C ARG A 398 -3.20 -11.90 12.65
N GLY A 399 -2.27 -12.37 13.47
CA GLY A 399 -0.84 -12.24 13.24
C GLY A 399 -0.38 -13.21 12.18
N MET A 400 0.59 -12.81 11.36
CA MET A 400 1.17 -13.74 10.40
C MET A 400 1.85 -14.94 11.09
N GLY A 401 2.19 -14.82 12.38
CA GLY A 401 2.68 -15.92 13.22
C GLY A 401 1.61 -16.68 13.98
N SER A 402 0.32 -16.42 13.75
CA SER A 402 -0.76 -17.23 14.32
C SER A 402 -0.85 -18.58 13.61
N VAL A 403 -1.38 -19.59 14.31
CA VAL A 403 -1.59 -20.93 13.73
C VAL A 403 -2.44 -20.86 12.46
N GLY A 404 -3.50 -20.05 12.46
CA GLY A 404 -4.41 -19.93 11.32
C GLY A 404 -3.79 -19.21 10.12
N ALA A 405 -2.88 -18.25 10.32
CA ALA A 405 -2.13 -17.63 9.24
C ALA A 405 -1.01 -18.54 8.71
N MET A 406 -0.25 -19.17 9.61
CA MET A 406 0.86 -20.06 9.27
C MET A 406 0.38 -21.26 8.45
N SER A 407 -0.76 -21.83 8.82
CA SER A 407 -1.42 -22.91 8.07
C SER A 407 -1.85 -22.51 6.66
N ARG A 408 -1.92 -21.20 6.35
CA ARG A 408 -2.26 -20.65 5.03
C ARG A 408 -1.07 -20.06 4.27
N GLY A 409 0.16 -20.32 4.72
CA GLY A 409 1.36 -20.03 3.95
C GLY A 409 2.32 -18.99 4.52
N SER A 410 2.15 -18.56 5.77
CA SER A 410 3.13 -17.69 6.45
C SER A 410 4.12 -18.42 7.35
N ALA A 411 4.10 -19.76 7.41
CA ALA A 411 5.00 -20.55 8.26
C ALA A 411 6.49 -20.34 7.93
N ASP A 412 6.83 -20.14 6.66
CA ASP A 412 8.21 -19.88 6.21
C ASP A 412 8.76 -18.54 6.74
N ARG A 413 7.88 -17.56 7.00
CA ARG A 413 8.25 -16.27 7.64
C ARG A 413 8.92 -16.48 9.00
N TYR A 414 8.56 -17.57 9.69
CA TYR A 414 9.00 -17.94 11.03
C TYR A 414 9.86 -19.21 11.01
N PHE A 415 10.50 -19.53 9.87
CA PHE A 415 11.41 -20.67 9.71
C PHE A 415 10.78 -22.04 10.02
N GLN A 416 9.46 -22.16 9.88
CA GLN A 416 8.70 -23.37 10.18
C GLN A 416 8.06 -24.02 8.93
N ALA A 417 8.62 -23.74 7.74
CA ALA A 417 8.10 -24.23 6.46
C ALA A 417 8.04 -25.77 6.35
N GLU A 418 8.90 -26.48 7.09
CA GLU A 418 8.99 -27.95 7.07
C GLU A 418 8.05 -28.64 8.06
N VAL A 419 7.42 -27.89 8.96
CA VAL A 419 6.52 -28.43 9.99
C VAL A 419 5.15 -28.72 9.37
N ARG A 420 4.89 -30.00 9.09
CA ARG A 420 3.63 -30.47 8.46
C ARG A 420 2.46 -30.64 9.44
N ASP A 421 2.76 -30.90 10.71
CA ASP A 421 1.76 -31.08 11.76
C ASP A 421 1.42 -29.73 12.39
N GLN A 422 0.19 -29.27 12.20
CA GLN A 422 -0.28 -27.98 12.72
C GLN A 422 -0.18 -27.90 14.25
N LEU A 423 -0.29 -29.04 14.96
CA LEU A 423 -0.17 -29.10 16.42
C LEU A 423 1.28 -28.92 16.90
N LYS A 424 2.26 -29.04 16.00
CA LYS A 424 3.69 -28.86 16.30
C LYS A 424 4.21 -27.48 15.90
N LEU A 425 3.38 -26.62 15.31
CA LEU A 425 3.75 -25.24 15.06
C LEU A 425 3.96 -24.51 16.39
N VAL A 426 5.00 -23.69 16.44
CA VAL A 426 5.30 -22.79 17.56
C VAL A 426 4.90 -21.38 17.12
N PRO A 427 3.66 -20.93 17.41
CA PRO A 427 3.16 -19.67 16.90
C PRO A 427 3.82 -18.47 17.60
N GLU A 428 4.19 -17.48 16.81
CA GLU A 428 4.71 -16.19 17.26
C GLU A 428 3.69 -15.05 17.06
N GLY A 429 2.41 -15.41 16.98
CA GLY A 429 1.30 -14.47 16.95
C GLY A 429 -0.02 -15.09 17.42
N ILE A 430 -0.99 -14.22 17.63
CA ILE A 430 -2.35 -14.56 18.06
C ILE A 430 -3.39 -14.16 17.02
N GLU A 431 -4.63 -14.62 17.25
CA GLU A 431 -5.82 -14.18 16.52
C GLU A 431 -6.72 -13.42 17.49
N GLY A 432 -7.38 -12.39 17.00
CA GLY A 432 -8.28 -11.56 17.77
C GLY A 432 -9.29 -10.85 16.87
N GLN A 433 -9.91 -9.83 17.42
CA GLN A 433 -10.89 -9.03 16.72
C GLN A 433 -10.65 -7.55 16.96
N VAL A 434 -10.95 -6.73 15.96
CA VAL A 434 -10.86 -5.27 16.03
C VAL A 434 -12.24 -4.67 15.78
N PRO A 435 -12.60 -3.56 16.46
CA PRO A 435 -13.84 -2.87 16.19
C PRO A 435 -13.95 -2.47 14.72
N TYR A 436 -15.14 -2.56 14.16
CA TYR A 436 -15.44 -2.02 12.84
C TYR A 436 -15.34 -0.49 12.84
N LYS A 437 -14.67 0.08 11.83
CA LYS A 437 -14.31 1.51 11.77
C LYS A 437 -14.91 2.27 10.58
N GLY A 438 -15.68 1.59 9.72
CA GLY A 438 -16.19 2.18 8.49
C GLY A 438 -15.10 2.39 7.42
N PRO A 439 -15.24 3.40 6.55
CA PRO A 439 -14.34 3.61 5.42
C PRO A 439 -12.91 3.95 5.85
N LEU A 440 -11.93 3.42 5.13
CA LEU A 440 -10.50 3.67 5.37
C LEU A 440 -10.13 5.15 5.35
N GLY A 441 -10.76 5.94 4.46
CA GLY A 441 -10.48 7.36 4.31
C GLY A 441 -10.62 8.15 5.63
N SER A 442 -11.62 7.80 6.46
CA SER A 442 -11.84 8.42 7.77
C SER A 442 -10.69 8.12 8.74
N VAL A 443 -10.20 6.88 8.75
CA VAL A 443 -9.08 6.47 9.62
C VAL A 443 -7.79 7.15 9.18
N VAL A 444 -7.51 7.15 7.87
CA VAL A 444 -6.31 7.83 7.30
C VAL A 444 -6.34 9.33 7.57
N HIS A 445 -7.50 9.98 7.40
CA HIS A 445 -7.65 11.40 7.71
C HIS A 445 -7.26 11.73 9.15
N GLN A 446 -7.70 10.91 10.13
CA GLN A 446 -7.36 11.11 11.54
C GLN A 446 -5.87 10.85 11.83
N LEU A 447 -5.27 9.84 11.20
CA LEU A 447 -3.84 9.55 11.34
C LEU A 447 -2.99 10.71 10.80
N VAL A 448 -3.27 11.17 9.59
CA VAL A 448 -2.56 12.29 8.96
C VAL A 448 -2.83 13.59 9.71
N GLY A 449 -4.06 13.84 10.15
CA GLY A 449 -4.41 15.00 10.98
C GLY A 449 -3.60 15.06 12.28
N GLY A 450 -3.40 13.93 12.95
CA GLY A 450 -2.56 13.86 14.15
C GLY A 450 -1.08 14.13 13.86
N ILE A 451 -0.55 13.67 12.73
CA ILE A 451 0.82 13.98 12.29
C ILE A 451 0.96 15.48 12.03
N ARG A 452 0.02 16.10 11.29
CA ARG A 452 0.01 17.54 11.02
C ARG A 452 -0.07 18.38 12.29
N ALA A 453 -0.88 17.94 13.25
CA ALA A 453 -0.97 18.60 14.56
C ALA A 453 0.38 18.55 15.30
N ALA A 454 1.02 17.38 15.37
CA ALA A 454 2.34 17.22 15.98
C ALA A 454 3.41 18.08 15.30
N MET A 455 3.41 18.13 13.97
CA MET A 455 4.27 19.02 13.19
C MET A 455 4.06 20.49 13.54
N GLY A 456 2.81 20.93 13.68
CA GLY A 456 2.47 22.28 14.14
C GLY A 456 3.00 22.60 15.54
N TYR A 457 2.89 21.66 16.49
CA TYR A 457 3.42 21.82 17.86
C TYR A 457 4.96 21.88 17.92
N VAL A 458 5.65 21.18 17.02
CA VAL A 458 7.13 21.15 16.98
C VAL A 458 7.70 22.26 16.09
N GLY A 459 6.87 22.94 15.29
CA GLY A 459 7.32 23.96 14.34
C GLY A 459 7.95 23.37 13.09
N ALA A 460 7.47 22.22 12.63
CA ALA A 460 7.97 21.52 11.45
C ALA A 460 7.04 21.74 10.25
N LYS A 461 7.55 22.27 9.14
CA LYS A 461 6.77 22.43 7.91
C LYS A 461 6.73 21.14 7.09
N THR A 462 7.82 20.37 7.11
CA THR A 462 7.98 19.12 6.36
C THR A 462 8.35 17.94 7.26
N ILE A 463 8.25 16.70 6.76
CA ILE A 463 8.73 15.52 7.49
C ILE A 463 10.23 15.62 7.85
N PRO A 464 11.13 16.04 6.94
CA PRO A 464 12.52 16.35 7.31
C PRO A 464 12.65 17.35 8.47
N ASP A 465 11.86 18.44 8.47
CA ASP A 465 11.89 19.41 9.57
C ASP A 465 11.46 18.76 10.90
N LEU A 466 10.48 17.84 10.87
CA LEU A 466 10.05 17.10 12.06
C LEU A 466 11.17 16.21 12.61
N GLN A 467 11.96 15.60 11.73
CA GLN A 467 13.10 14.76 12.08
C GLN A 467 14.27 15.58 12.64
N GLU A 468 14.50 16.78 12.12
CA GLU A 468 15.56 17.69 12.57
C GLU A 468 15.20 18.40 13.89
N ASN A 469 13.96 18.90 14.00
CA ASN A 469 13.48 19.70 15.11
C ASN A 469 12.89 18.85 16.24
N GLY A 470 12.48 17.62 15.96
CA GLY A 470 11.90 16.69 16.93
C GLY A 470 12.82 16.48 18.12
N ARG A 471 12.30 16.73 19.32
CA ARG A 471 12.99 16.45 20.59
C ARG A 471 12.07 15.63 21.47
N PHE A 472 12.60 14.54 22.02
CA PHE A 472 11.85 13.70 22.94
C PHE A 472 12.16 14.05 24.39
N VAL A 473 11.13 14.00 25.23
CA VAL A 473 11.28 13.96 26.68
C VAL A 473 10.87 12.57 27.17
N ARG A 474 11.69 11.96 28.04
CA ARG A 474 11.35 10.69 28.69
C ARG A 474 10.35 10.93 29.80
N ILE A 475 9.37 10.06 29.90
CA ILE A 475 8.33 10.12 30.93
C ILE A 475 8.33 8.86 31.79
N SER A 476 7.79 8.97 33.00
CA SER A 476 7.51 7.80 33.83
C SER A 476 6.14 7.19 33.48
N SER A 477 5.84 6.02 34.02
CA SER A 477 4.48 5.44 33.90
C SER A 477 3.39 6.34 34.47
N ALA A 478 3.71 7.23 35.43
CA ALA A 478 2.76 8.22 35.92
C ALA A 478 2.50 9.31 34.87
N GLY A 479 3.54 9.77 34.16
CA GLY A 479 3.39 10.69 33.04
C GLY A 479 2.57 10.08 31.88
N MET A 480 2.70 8.77 31.65
CA MET A 480 1.87 8.09 30.65
C MET A 480 0.39 8.05 31.04
N ARG A 481 0.10 7.78 32.33
CA ARG A 481 -1.29 7.87 32.84
C ARG A 481 -1.86 9.29 32.75
N GLU A 482 -1.05 10.30 33.07
CA GLU A 482 -1.41 11.72 32.91
C GLU A 482 -1.69 12.09 31.44
N SER A 483 -0.95 11.50 30.50
CA SER A 483 -1.10 11.78 29.07
C SER A 483 -2.44 11.30 28.50
N HIS A 484 -3.05 10.27 29.10
CA HIS A 484 -4.39 9.79 28.74
C HIS A 484 -5.47 10.60 29.46
N ALA A 485 -6.71 10.58 28.93
CA ALA A 485 -7.85 11.11 29.68
C ALA A 485 -7.99 10.37 31.02
N HIS A 486 -7.96 11.12 32.13
CA HIS A 486 -8.01 10.60 33.49
C HIS A 486 -9.02 11.38 34.34
N ASP A 487 -9.49 10.75 35.42
CA ASP A 487 -10.44 11.32 36.40
C ASP A 487 -11.80 11.78 35.83
N VAL A 488 -12.21 11.24 34.67
CA VAL A 488 -13.51 11.49 34.03
C VAL A 488 -14.10 10.22 33.39
N THR A 489 -15.43 10.16 33.30
CA THR A 489 -16.14 9.14 32.52
C THR A 489 -16.30 9.59 31.08
N ILE A 490 -15.74 8.84 30.12
CA ILE A 490 -15.91 9.12 28.69
C ILE A 490 -17.35 8.83 28.29
N THR A 491 -18.11 9.86 27.93
CA THR A 491 -19.51 9.73 27.49
C THR A 491 -19.64 9.57 25.98
N ARG A 492 -18.66 10.03 25.21
CA ARG A 492 -18.58 9.91 23.75
C ARG A 492 -17.12 9.74 23.34
N GLU A 493 -16.82 8.65 22.63
CA GLU A 493 -15.49 8.40 22.11
C GLU A 493 -15.23 9.26 20.87
N SER A 494 -13.96 9.63 20.67
CA SER A 494 -13.52 10.32 19.45
C SER A 494 -12.89 9.32 18.48
N PRO A 495 -13.02 9.51 17.15
CA PRO A 495 -12.48 8.56 16.17
C PRO A 495 -10.97 8.27 16.29
N ASN A 496 -10.21 9.24 16.78
CA ASN A 496 -8.77 9.19 17.01
C ASN A 496 -8.36 8.71 18.41
N TYR A 497 -9.32 8.54 19.32
CA TYR A 497 -9.11 8.12 20.71
C TYR A 497 -10.34 7.32 21.18
N PRO A 498 -10.45 6.03 20.81
CA PRO A 498 -11.36 5.13 21.51
C PRO A 498 -10.86 5.02 22.96
N GLY A 499 -11.74 5.08 23.96
CA GLY A 499 -11.33 5.12 25.36
C GLY A 499 -10.35 4.00 25.67
N ALA A 500 -9.27 4.33 26.41
CA ALA A 500 -8.31 3.32 26.83
C ALA A 500 -9.04 2.21 27.60
N ALA A 501 -8.75 0.95 27.25
CA ALA A 501 -9.14 -0.20 28.07
C ALA A 501 -8.24 -0.30 29.30
#